data_AF-A0A950EX82-F1
#
_entry.id   AF-A0A950EX82-F1
#
_cell.length_a   1.000
_cell.length_b   1.000
_cell.length_c   1.000
_cell.angle_alpha   90.00
_cell.angle_beta   90.00
_cell.angle_gamma   90.00
#
_symmetry.space_group_name_H-M   'P 1'
#
loop_
_entity.id
_entity.type
_entity.pdbx_description
1 polymer ?
#
loop_
_entity_poly.entity_id
_entity_poly.type
_entity_poly.pdbx_seq_one_letter_code
_entity_poly.pdbx_strand_id
1 'polypeptide(L)'
;MARSPELARLFQQPDLPAQRHYEICRAYFHESTPADEIAQRFDLHVGSVRAIVRDFARDPDLNAFFATAKPGRKGSPKREAIQERACELRRQGATLADIHAALQREGFDISESYLFRVLRHAGLATPRPARPSRQPGDYANDGSLVPVSADIRAWILEEGRQFSTQVAGLFLFLPVLLDLDLPQAVTQAGLPGSEPIPPLQALLALLAPKLLGKRRVSHISDLCCDEGAGLFAGLNVLPKATYATDYSYKTERAMTERLIAAVIAKTPLGDPPLSFNLDFHAIPFRGVEPDLENHWVPTRNRALPAVMAFVAQAADRRVICYATANLLRDEAESMVPKFADYWKEQTGQYPARLLFDSRATTYAALSQLTQRQVGFITIRRRGSGMLARVRRLPAESWQHCQITQAKGKRRQVQYVEERVQLDGYDGTVRQLIVTGLGHESPTFFLTNDQPEAQTPREVIQTYASRNHVENHLGEQITFFHLDCLCSEVRLNVDFDLTLTVLAD
;
A
#
# COMPACT_ATOMS: atom_id res chain seq x y z
N MET A 1 -55.84 -26.75 -58.31
CA MET A 1 -55.36 -25.75 -57.33
C MET A 1 -53.84 -25.88 -57.22
N ALA A 2 -53.09 -25.02 -57.90
CA ALA A 2 -51.63 -25.10 -57.89
C ALA A 2 -51.08 -24.61 -56.54
N ARG A 3 -50.34 -25.46 -55.84
CA ARG A 3 -49.52 -25.04 -54.67
C ARG A 3 -48.41 -24.15 -55.21
N SER A 4 -48.60 -22.83 -55.19
CA SER A 4 -47.56 -21.88 -55.60
C SER A 4 -46.41 -21.92 -54.58
N PRO A 5 -45.16 -22.18 -55.02
CA PRO A 5 -43.99 -22.09 -54.15
C PRO A 5 -43.81 -20.70 -53.52
N GLU A 6 -44.29 -19.64 -54.19
CA GLU A 6 -44.21 -18.27 -53.69
C GLU A 6 -45.17 -18.05 -52.51
N LEU A 7 -46.39 -18.61 -52.57
CA LEU A 7 -47.33 -18.52 -51.45
C LEU A 7 -46.90 -19.38 -50.25
N ALA A 8 -46.18 -20.48 -50.49
CA ALA A 8 -45.61 -21.29 -49.42
C ALA A 8 -44.53 -20.54 -48.62
N ARG A 9 -43.78 -19.62 -49.25
CA ARG A 9 -42.77 -18.80 -48.56
C ARG A 9 -43.34 -17.87 -47.50
N LEU A 10 -44.59 -17.41 -47.65
CA LEU A 10 -45.27 -16.57 -46.65
C LEU A 10 -45.41 -17.26 -45.28
N PHE A 11 -45.39 -18.60 -45.26
CA PHE A 11 -45.46 -19.38 -44.02
C PHE A 11 -44.08 -19.80 -43.49
N GLN A 12 -43.00 -19.58 -44.26
CA GLN A 12 -41.64 -19.94 -43.86
C GLN A 12 -40.93 -18.84 -43.07
N GLN A 13 -41.39 -17.59 -43.17
CA GLN A 13 -40.81 -16.43 -42.49
C GLN A 13 -41.93 -15.59 -41.86
N PRO A 14 -42.31 -15.85 -40.59
CA PRO A 14 -43.35 -15.07 -39.93
C PRO A 14 -42.82 -13.69 -39.53
N ASP A 15 -43.48 -12.61 -39.96
CA ASP A 15 -43.09 -11.23 -39.62
C ASP A 15 -43.52 -10.82 -38.20
N LEU A 16 -44.62 -11.38 -37.70
CA LEU A 16 -45.16 -11.01 -36.39
C LEU A 16 -44.51 -11.84 -35.26
N PRO A 17 -44.06 -11.20 -34.15
CA PRO A 17 -43.46 -11.91 -33.02
C PRO A 17 -44.35 -13.00 -32.43
N ALA A 18 -45.66 -12.75 -32.32
CA ALA A 18 -46.62 -13.73 -31.81
C ALA A 18 -46.73 -14.97 -32.73
N GLN A 19 -46.68 -14.76 -34.05
CA GLN A 19 -46.68 -15.84 -35.04
C GLN A 19 -45.37 -16.64 -35.00
N ARG A 20 -44.21 -15.97 -34.84
CA ARG A 20 -42.91 -16.64 -34.64
C ARG A 20 -42.91 -17.50 -33.38
N HIS A 21 -43.42 -16.98 -32.26
CA HIS A 21 -43.51 -17.76 -31.02
C HIS A 21 -44.44 -18.97 -31.17
N TYR A 22 -45.58 -18.83 -31.85
CA TYR A 22 -46.47 -19.95 -32.14
C TYR A 22 -45.78 -21.04 -32.98
N GLU A 23 -45.10 -20.67 -34.07
CA GLU A 23 -44.38 -21.64 -34.93
C GLU A 23 -43.22 -22.32 -34.19
N ILE A 24 -42.52 -21.60 -33.30
CA ILE A 24 -41.47 -22.18 -32.42
C ILE A 24 -42.09 -23.21 -31.46
N CYS A 25 -43.17 -22.85 -30.77
CA CYS A 25 -43.84 -23.77 -29.85
C CYS A 25 -44.44 -24.98 -30.60
N ARG A 26 -45.02 -24.79 -31.79
CA ARG A 26 -45.52 -25.90 -32.62
C ARG A 26 -44.38 -26.83 -33.05
N ALA A 27 -43.28 -26.28 -33.56
CA ALA A 27 -42.12 -27.06 -33.99
C ALA A 27 -41.51 -27.87 -32.84
N TYR A 28 -41.46 -27.31 -31.63
CA TYR A 28 -40.90 -27.98 -30.46
C TYR A 28 -41.86 -29.03 -29.86
N PHE A 29 -43.12 -28.67 -29.59
CA PHE A 29 -44.06 -29.55 -28.87
C PHE A 29 -44.83 -30.53 -29.77
N HIS A 30 -45.11 -30.15 -31.02
CA HIS A 30 -45.89 -30.98 -31.95
C HIS A 30 -45.00 -31.73 -32.94
N GLU A 31 -44.03 -31.02 -33.54
CA GLU A 31 -43.14 -31.61 -34.56
C GLU A 31 -41.90 -32.29 -33.93
N SER A 32 -41.71 -32.19 -32.61
CA SER A 32 -40.59 -32.78 -31.84
C SER A 32 -39.19 -32.36 -32.32
N THR A 33 -39.08 -31.17 -32.91
CA THR A 33 -37.81 -30.63 -33.41
C THR A 33 -36.95 -30.15 -32.24
N PRO A 34 -35.65 -30.49 -32.17
CA PRO A 34 -34.77 -30.03 -31.10
C PRO A 34 -34.57 -28.50 -31.15
N ALA A 35 -34.39 -27.89 -29.96
CA ALA A 35 -34.28 -26.45 -29.82
C ALA A 35 -33.12 -25.83 -30.62
N ASP A 36 -32.05 -26.60 -30.85
CA ASP A 36 -30.86 -26.15 -31.59
C ASP A 36 -31.16 -25.99 -33.09
N GLU A 37 -31.99 -26.87 -33.66
CA GLU A 37 -32.44 -26.78 -35.06
C GLU A 37 -33.48 -25.66 -35.25
N ILE A 38 -34.38 -25.48 -34.27
CA ILE A 38 -35.34 -24.37 -34.29
C ILE A 38 -34.62 -23.02 -34.21
N ALA A 39 -33.59 -22.93 -33.37
CA ALA A 39 -32.75 -21.73 -33.22
C ALA A 39 -32.10 -21.34 -34.56
N GLN A 40 -31.55 -22.32 -35.30
CA GLN A 40 -31.01 -22.09 -36.64
C GLN A 40 -32.09 -21.68 -37.65
N ARG A 41 -33.27 -22.34 -37.61
CA ARG A 41 -34.37 -22.06 -38.54
C ARG A 41 -34.94 -20.64 -38.41
N PHE A 42 -34.96 -20.09 -37.20
CA PHE A 42 -35.52 -18.76 -36.93
C PHE A 42 -34.48 -17.66 -36.69
N ASP A 43 -33.19 -17.97 -36.86
CA ASP A 43 -32.04 -17.09 -36.58
C ASP A 43 -32.10 -16.50 -35.17
N LEU A 44 -32.25 -17.38 -34.18
CA LEU A 44 -32.32 -17.04 -32.75
C LEU A 44 -31.25 -17.79 -31.97
N HIS A 45 -30.86 -17.26 -30.81
CA HIS A 45 -30.03 -18.00 -29.88
C HIS A 45 -30.83 -19.15 -29.23
N VAL A 46 -30.19 -20.31 -29.02
CA VAL A 46 -30.81 -21.51 -28.41
C VAL A 46 -31.47 -21.20 -27.07
N GLY A 47 -30.83 -20.35 -26.26
CA GLY A 47 -31.38 -19.91 -24.97
C GLY A 47 -32.73 -19.17 -25.11
N SER A 48 -32.92 -18.41 -26.18
CA SER A 48 -34.19 -17.70 -26.45
C SER A 48 -35.29 -18.67 -26.82
N VAL A 49 -34.99 -19.70 -27.62
CA VAL A 49 -35.95 -20.78 -27.94
C VAL A 49 -36.37 -21.53 -26.68
N ARG A 50 -35.40 -21.91 -25.83
CA ARG A 50 -35.67 -22.59 -24.56
C ARG A 50 -36.53 -21.74 -23.61
N ALA A 51 -36.31 -20.42 -23.57
CA ALA A 51 -37.12 -19.51 -22.77
C ALA A 51 -38.57 -19.44 -23.28
N ILE A 52 -38.78 -19.26 -24.59
CA ILE A 52 -40.12 -19.21 -25.21
C ILE A 52 -40.90 -20.50 -24.93
N VAL A 53 -40.27 -21.64 -25.15
CA VAL A 53 -40.85 -22.97 -24.91
C VAL A 53 -41.20 -23.17 -23.43
N ARG A 54 -40.28 -22.83 -22.53
CA ARG A 54 -40.49 -22.94 -21.07
C ARG A 54 -41.65 -22.04 -20.62
N ASP A 55 -41.67 -20.80 -21.10
CA ASP A 55 -42.68 -19.81 -20.68
C ASP A 55 -44.07 -20.22 -21.19
N PHE A 56 -44.18 -20.79 -22.41
CA PHE A 56 -45.43 -21.38 -22.89
C PHE A 56 -45.84 -22.64 -22.10
N ALA A 57 -44.88 -23.52 -21.76
CA ALA A 57 -45.18 -24.70 -20.94
C ALA A 57 -45.70 -24.34 -19.54
N ARG A 58 -45.33 -23.16 -19.02
CA ARG A 58 -45.78 -22.67 -17.72
C ARG A 58 -47.23 -22.18 -17.74
N ASP A 59 -47.70 -21.61 -18.84
CA ASP A 59 -49.07 -21.12 -19.01
C ASP A 59 -49.56 -21.35 -20.46
N PRO A 60 -50.05 -22.57 -20.76
CA PRO A 60 -50.33 -22.99 -22.13
C PRO A 60 -51.67 -22.43 -22.64
N ASP A 61 -51.69 -21.16 -23.03
CA ASP A 61 -52.82 -20.53 -23.72
C ASP A 61 -52.53 -20.30 -25.21
N LEU A 62 -53.15 -21.10 -26.07
CA LEU A 62 -53.03 -20.94 -27.52
C LEU A 62 -53.71 -19.67 -28.05
N ASN A 63 -54.75 -19.16 -27.35
CA ASN A 63 -55.47 -17.96 -27.80
C ASN A 63 -54.61 -16.70 -27.64
N ALA A 64 -53.65 -16.72 -26.71
CA ALA A 64 -52.72 -15.62 -26.49
C ALA A 64 -51.88 -15.27 -27.73
N PHE A 65 -51.58 -16.25 -28.61
CA PHE A 65 -50.84 -15.99 -29.85
C PHE A 65 -51.67 -15.25 -30.92
N PHE A 66 -53.00 -15.36 -30.85
CA PHE A 66 -53.91 -14.86 -31.88
C PHE A 66 -54.81 -13.72 -31.40
N ALA A 67 -54.71 -13.33 -30.13
CA ALA A 67 -55.43 -12.20 -29.58
C ALA A 67 -54.85 -10.87 -30.08
N THR A 68 -55.61 -10.12 -30.87
CA THR A 68 -55.28 -8.73 -31.21
C THR A 68 -55.43 -7.85 -29.97
N ALA A 69 -54.32 -7.33 -29.44
CA ALA A 69 -54.35 -6.40 -28.31
C ALA A 69 -55.16 -5.14 -28.66
N LYS A 70 -56.29 -4.91 -27.96
CA LYS A 70 -57.05 -3.65 -28.09
C LYS A 70 -56.28 -2.54 -27.37
N PRO A 71 -56.04 -1.37 -27.99
CA PRO A 71 -55.38 -0.25 -27.31
C PRO A 71 -56.22 0.22 -26.12
N GLY A 72 -55.61 0.27 -24.93
CA GLY A 72 -56.23 0.86 -23.74
C GLY A 72 -56.49 2.36 -23.89
N ARG A 73 -57.41 2.88 -23.06
CA ARG A 73 -57.88 4.28 -23.05
C ARG A 73 -56.70 5.26 -22.93
N LYS A 74 -56.56 6.18 -23.89
CA LYS A 74 -55.52 7.23 -23.91
C LYS A 74 -55.88 8.33 -22.91
N GLY A 75 -54.97 8.64 -22.00
CA GLY A 75 -55.02 9.81 -21.12
C GLY A 75 -55.47 9.50 -19.69
N SER A 76 -54.59 9.71 -18.71
CA SER A 76 -54.95 9.83 -17.30
C SER A 76 -54.99 11.32 -16.98
N PRO A 77 -56.05 11.86 -16.35
CA PRO A 77 -56.15 13.28 -15.99
C PRO A 77 -54.95 13.78 -15.19
N LYS A 78 -54.38 12.89 -14.36
CA LYS A 78 -53.17 13.18 -13.56
C LYS A 78 -51.94 13.43 -14.43
N ARG A 79 -51.81 12.75 -15.57
CA ARG A 79 -50.68 12.94 -16.50
C ARG A 79 -50.79 14.24 -17.28
N GLU A 80 -52.00 14.63 -17.65
CA GLU A 80 -52.25 15.92 -18.33
C GLU A 80 -51.94 17.09 -17.40
N ALA A 81 -52.37 17.02 -16.13
CA ALA A 81 -52.05 18.04 -15.13
C ALA A 81 -50.53 18.22 -14.90
N ILE A 82 -49.78 17.10 -14.83
CA ILE A 82 -48.31 17.14 -14.72
C ILE A 82 -47.68 17.79 -15.95
N GLN A 83 -48.19 17.49 -17.15
CA GLN A 83 -47.67 18.03 -18.40
C GLN A 83 -47.89 19.54 -18.50
N GLU A 84 -49.10 20.01 -18.21
CA GLU A 84 -49.42 21.44 -18.23
C GLU A 84 -48.56 22.22 -17.24
N ARG A 85 -48.47 21.73 -15.99
CA ARG A 85 -47.70 22.38 -14.92
C ARG A 85 -46.21 22.42 -15.20
N ALA A 86 -45.64 21.32 -15.70
CA ALA A 86 -44.24 21.26 -16.12
C ALA A 86 -43.94 22.27 -17.24
N CYS A 87 -44.84 22.39 -18.23
CA CYS A 87 -44.68 23.33 -19.33
C CYS A 87 -44.80 24.79 -18.86
N GLU A 88 -45.71 25.08 -17.93
CA GLU A 88 -45.89 26.42 -17.35
C GLU A 88 -44.62 26.90 -16.63
N LEU A 89 -44.10 26.10 -15.70
CA LEU A 89 -42.87 26.42 -14.96
C LEU A 89 -41.67 26.57 -15.90
N ARG A 90 -41.62 25.77 -16.98
CA ARG A 90 -40.56 25.87 -17.98
C ARG A 90 -40.64 27.17 -18.79
N ARG A 91 -41.84 27.65 -19.12
CA ARG A 91 -42.03 28.96 -19.80
C ARG A 91 -41.65 30.13 -18.88
N GLN A 92 -41.74 29.95 -17.56
CA GLN A 92 -41.28 30.93 -16.56
C GLN A 92 -39.75 30.92 -16.35
N GLY A 93 -39.01 30.09 -17.10
CA GLY A 93 -37.54 30.04 -17.06
C GLY A 93 -36.95 29.08 -16.04
N ALA A 94 -37.77 28.33 -15.30
CA ALA A 94 -37.30 27.37 -14.29
C ALA A 94 -36.47 26.23 -14.91
N THR A 95 -35.40 25.80 -14.23
CA THR A 95 -34.55 24.69 -14.69
C THR A 95 -35.26 23.34 -14.50
N LEU A 96 -34.73 22.26 -15.11
CA LEU A 96 -35.32 20.92 -14.98
C LEU A 96 -35.40 20.47 -13.50
N ALA A 97 -34.38 20.80 -12.71
CA ALA A 97 -34.31 20.50 -11.28
C ALA A 97 -35.35 21.31 -10.49
N ASP A 98 -35.53 22.60 -10.81
CA ASP A 98 -36.52 23.45 -10.15
C ASP A 98 -37.95 22.96 -10.39
N ILE A 99 -38.24 22.52 -11.62
CA ILE A 99 -39.54 21.97 -12.00
C ILE A 99 -39.80 20.64 -11.28
N HIS A 100 -38.77 19.79 -11.18
CA HIS A 100 -38.87 18.51 -10.47
C HIS A 100 -39.15 18.72 -8.98
N ALA A 101 -38.41 19.61 -8.32
CA ALA A 101 -38.63 19.96 -6.92
C ALA A 101 -40.01 20.61 -6.67
N ALA A 102 -40.51 21.44 -7.60
CA ALA A 102 -41.83 22.04 -7.49
C ALA A 102 -42.95 21.00 -7.61
N LEU A 103 -42.86 20.09 -8.58
CA LEU A 103 -43.85 19.03 -8.78
C LEU A 103 -43.86 18.02 -7.62
N GLN A 104 -42.71 17.73 -7.02
CA GLN A 104 -42.64 16.92 -5.79
C GLN A 104 -43.34 17.61 -4.61
N ARG A 105 -43.14 18.92 -4.41
CA ARG A 105 -43.84 19.71 -3.38
C ARG A 105 -45.36 19.75 -3.59
N GLU A 106 -45.81 19.71 -4.85
CA GLU A 106 -47.23 19.64 -5.23
C GLU A 106 -47.82 18.22 -5.16
N GLY A 107 -47.04 17.22 -4.70
CA GLY A 107 -47.50 15.85 -4.45
C GLY A 107 -47.42 14.92 -5.67
N PHE A 108 -46.69 15.30 -6.72
CA PHE A 108 -46.42 14.45 -7.87
C PHE A 108 -45.09 13.72 -7.71
N ASP A 109 -45.16 12.40 -7.51
CA ASP A 109 -43.98 11.54 -7.55
C ASP A 109 -43.65 11.14 -8.99
N ILE A 110 -42.67 11.83 -9.58
CA ILE A 110 -42.21 11.61 -10.96
C ILE A 110 -40.69 11.61 -11.03
N SER A 111 -40.12 10.87 -11.99
CA SER A 111 -38.67 10.89 -12.25
C SER A 111 -38.28 12.06 -13.16
N GLU A 112 -37.06 12.59 -13.01
CA GLU A 112 -36.51 13.61 -13.91
C GLU A 112 -36.49 13.15 -15.37
N SER A 113 -36.27 11.86 -15.61
CA SER A 113 -36.27 11.28 -16.96
C SER A 113 -37.66 11.34 -17.61
N TYR A 114 -38.73 11.15 -16.83
CA TYR A 114 -40.09 11.32 -17.32
C TYR A 114 -40.40 12.80 -17.59
N LEU A 115 -40.01 13.70 -16.68
CA LEU A 115 -40.18 15.14 -16.84
C LEU A 115 -39.46 15.68 -18.08
N PHE A 116 -38.23 15.21 -18.33
CA PHE A 116 -37.48 15.58 -19.53
C PHE A 116 -38.18 15.15 -20.82
N ARG A 117 -38.78 13.94 -20.86
CA ARG A 117 -39.55 13.48 -22.03
C ARG A 117 -40.80 14.32 -22.25
N VAL A 118 -41.49 14.72 -21.19
CA VAL A 118 -42.65 15.62 -21.24
C VAL A 118 -42.27 16.96 -21.86
N LEU A 119 -41.21 17.61 -21.35
CA LEU A 119 -40.74 18.89 -21.87
C LEU A 119 -40.21 18.78 -23.31
N ARG A 120 -39.59 17.65 -23.67
CA ARG A 120 -39.14 17.36 -25.03
C ARG A 120 -40.30 17.19 -26.00
N HIS A 121 -41.36 16.48 -25.60
CA HIS A 121 -42.58 16.35 -26.41
C HIS A 121 -43.29 17.69 -26.62
N ALA A 122 -43.23 18.59 -25.62
CA ALA A 122 -43.79 19.93 -25.70
C ALA A 122 -42.90 20.94 -26.46
N GLY A 123 -41.74 20.53 -26.98
CA GLY A 123 -40.80 21.42 -27.67
C GLY A 123 -40.07 22.42 -26.76
N LEU A 124 -40.16 22.26 -25.44
CA LEU A 124 -39.58 23.13 -24.41
C LEU A 124 -38.26 22.58 -23.82
N ALA A 125 -37.73 21.51 -24.41
CA ALA A 125 -36.41 20.99 -24.09
C ALA A 125 -35.34 21.79 -24.82
N THR A 126 -34.56 22.60 -24.08
CA THR A 126 -33.34 23.21 -24.63
C THR A 126 -32.32 22.11 -24.99
N PRO A 127 -31.62 22.25 -26.12
CA PRO A 127 -30.43 21.44 -26.37
C PRO A 127 -29.44 21.70 -25.23
N ARG A 128 -28.92 20.59 -24.69
CA ARG A 128 -27.99 20.59 -23.55
C ARG A 128 -26.85 21.56 -23.86
N PRO A 129 -26.57 22.58 -23.03
CA PRO A 129 -25.33 23.33 -23.17
C PRO A 129 -24.17 22.33 -23.18
N ALA A 130 -23.15 22.58 -24.02
CA ALA A 130 -21.94 21.79 -24.01
C ALA A 130 -21.45 21.67 -22.56
N ARG A 131 -21.37 20.43 -22.06
CA ARG A 131 -20.96 20.20 -20.68
C ARG A 131 -19.59 20.85 -20.48
N PRO A 132 -19.38 21.68 -19.44
CA PRO A 132 -18.02 21.89 -18.96
C PRO A 132 -17.41 20.51 -18.70
N SER A 133 -16.12 20.34 -19.01
CA SER A 133 -15.39 19.10 -18.77
C SER A 133 -15.72 18.57 -17.37
N ARG A 134 -16.40 17.43 -17.32
CA ARG A 134 -16.91 16.84 -16.08
C ARG A 134 -15.74 16.65 -15.12
N GLN A 135 -15.84 17.25 -13.94
CA GLN A 135 -14.84 17.10 -12.91
C GLN A 135 -14.97 15.69 -12.28
N PRO A 136 -13.89 15.10 -11.75
CA PRO A 136 -13.96 13.88 -10.96
C PRO A 136 -14.84 14.14 -9.73
N GLY A 137 -16.12 13.76 -9.79
CA GLY A 137 -17.16 14.12 -8.82
C GLY A 137 -18.55 13.66 -9.25
N ASP A 138 -18.84 13.74 -10.55
CA ASP A 138 -20.14 13.38 -11.15
C ASP A 138 -20.43 11.86 -11.21
N TYR A 139 -19.59 11.01 -10.61
CA TYR A 139 -19.64 9.54 -10.75
C TYR A 139 -20.20 8.80 -9.53
N ALA A 140 -20.44 9.46 -8.40
CA ALA A 140 -20.98 8.82 -7.20
C ALA A 140 -22.51 8.77 -7.27
N ASN A 141 -23.07 7.64 -7.69
CA ASN A 141 -24.53 7.41 -7.71
C ASN A 141 -25.16 7.24 -6.31
N ASP A 142 -24.35 7.30 -5.24
CA ASP A 142 -24.71 6.93 -3.87
C ASP A 142 -24.60 8.09 -2.86
N GLY A 143 -24.19 9.29 -3.29
CA GLY A 143 -23.97 10.44 -2.41
C GLY A 143 -22.65 10.42 -1.64
N SER A 144 -21.70 9.56 -2.00
CA SER A 144 -20.35 9.57 -1.42
C SER A 144 -19.61 10.89 -1.72
N LEU A 145 -18.97 11.47 -0.70
CA LEU A 145 -18.11 12.65 -0.85
C LEU A 145 -16.92 12.30 -1.75
N VAL A 146 -16.84 12.92 -2.94
CA VAL A 146 -15.64 12.81 -3.77
C VAL A 146 -14.62 13.82 -3.29
N PRO A 147 -13.40 13.39 -2.89
CA PRO A 147 -12.39 14.32 -2.42
C PRO A 147 -12.05 15.33 -3.51
N VAL A 148 -11.94 16.59 -3.12
CA VAL A 148 -11.45 17.68 -3.96
C VAL A 148 -10.07 17.31 -4.50
N SER A 149 -9.70 17.83 -5.67
CA SER A 149 -8.35 17.59 -6.18
C SER A 149 -7.34 18.36 -5.34
N ALA A 150 -6.27 17.68 -4.92
CA ALA A 150 -5.17 18.30 -4.20
C ALA A 150 -4.43 19.29 -5.12
N ASP A 151 -4.34 20.54 -4.71
CA ASP A 151 -3.70 21.62 -5.44
C ASP A 151 -3.18 22.69 -4.46
N ILE A 152 -1.89 23.01 -4.54
CA ILE A 152 -1.27 24.08 -3.76
C ILE A 152 -1.87 25.45 -4.07
N ARG A 153 -2.39 25.66 -5.28
CA ARG A 153 -3.03 26.93 -5.69
C ARG A 153 -4.43 27.10 -5.09
N ALA A 154 -5.02 26.02 -4.60
CA ALA A 154 -6.29 26.04 -3.86
C ALA A 154 -6.06 26.14 -2.33
N TRP A 155 -4.81 26.28 -1.89
CA TRP A 155 -4.46 26.47 -0.49
C TRP A 155 -4.76 27.90 -0.04
N ILE A 156 -5.58 28.04 1.00
CA ILE A 156 -6.10 29.34 1.47
C ILE A 156 -5.76 29.53 2.95
N LEU A 157 -5.03 30.60 3.27
CA LEU A 157 -4.70 31.04 4.63
C LEU A 157 -5.36 32.39 4.95
N GLU A 158 -6.69 32.41 4.96
CA GLU A 158 -7.44 33.61 5.34
C GLU A 158 -7.46 33.78 6.87
N GLU A 159 -7.33 35.03 7.31
CA GLU A 159 -7.42 35.38 8.73
C GLU A 159 -8.80 35.03 9.29
N GLY A 160 -8.84 34.33 10.43
CA GLY A 160 -10.08 33.90 11.06
C GLY A 160 -10.72 32.62 10.48
N ARG A 161 -10.09 31.95 9.50
CA ARG A 161 -10.57 30.66 8.99
C ARG A 161 -10.60 29.61 10.09
N GLN A 162 -11.73 28.89 10.19
CA GLN A 162 -11.91 27.77 11.11
C GLN A 162 -12.32 26.52 10.32
N PHE A 163 -11.76 25.37 10.70
CA PHE A 163 -12.09 24.07 10.13
C PHE A 163 -11.98 23.00 11.23
N SER A 164 -12.64 21.87 11.03
CA SER A 164 -12.51 20.71 11.91
C SER A 164 -11.45 19.75 11.36
N THR A 165 -10.64 19.18 12.23
CA THR A 165 -9.65 18.17 11.87
C THR A 165 -9.53 17.12 12.97
N GLN A 166 -9.34 15.87 12.56
CA GLN A 166 -9.07 14.76 13.48
C GLN A 166 -7.57 14.55 13.70
N VAL A 167 -6.72 15.30 13.00
CA VAL A 167 -5.28 15.06 12.90
C VAL A 167 -4.44 16.28 13.29
N ALA A 168 -4.97 17.12 14.19
CA ALA A 168 -4.26 18.31 14.70
C ALA A 168 -2.87 18.01 15.30
N GLY A 169 -2.61 16.78 15.75
CA GLY A 169 -1.30 16.36 16.23
C GLY A 169 -0.18 16.45 15.17
N LEU A 170 -0.51 16.44 13.87
CA LEU A 170 0.47 16.62 12.79
C LEU A 170 1.25 17.93 12.91
N PHE A 171 0.61 19.00 13.38
CA PHE A 171 1.26 20.31 13.51
C PHE A 171 2.36 20.35 14.57
N LEU A 172 2.39 19.39 15.50
CA LEU A 172 3.47 19.26 16.49
C LEU A 172 4.81 18.85 15.85
N PHE A 173 4.78 18.27 14.65
CA PHE A 173 5.99 17.89 13.92
C PHE A 173 6.60 19.05 13.12
N LEU A 174 5.85 20.13 12.84
CA LEU A 174 6.35 21.24 12.03
C LEU A 174 7.68 21.84 12.54
N PRO A 175 7.86 22.11 13.85
CA PRO A 175 9.14 22.60 14.35
C PRO A 175 10.28 21.63 14.05
N VAL A 176 10.06 20.32 14.24
CA VAL A 176 11.07 19.28 13.97
C VAL A 176 11.43 19.22 12.49
N LEU A 177 10.43 19.31 11.60
CA LEU A 177 10.66 19.30 10.15
C LEU A 177 11.46 20.54 9.68
N LEU A 178 11.29 21.68 10.36
CA LEU A 178 12.06 22.90 10.11
C LEU A 178 13.48 22.80 10.68
N ASP A 179 13.64 22.25 11.89
CA ASP A 179 14.96 22.02 12.50
C ASP A 179 15.82 21.07 11.66
N LEU A 180 15.19 20.09 11.01
CA LEU A 180 15.82 19.17 10.06
C LEU A 180 16.04 19.75 8.66
N ASP A 181 15.60 20.99 8.41
CA ASP A 181 15.67 21.67 7.11
C ASP A 181 15.09 20.81 5.96
N LEU A 182 13.95 20.14 6.23
CA LEU A 182 13.32 19.23 5.27
C LEU A 182 13.06 19.88 3.90
N PRO A 183 12.61 21.15 3.79
CA PRO A 183 12.45 21.80 2.48
C PRO A 183 13.72 21.81 1.63
N GLN A 184 14.87 22.09 2.25
CA GLN A 184 16.15 22.09 1.55
C GLN A 184 16.60 20.66 1.21
N ALA A 185 16.39 19.70 2.13
CA ALA A 185 16.67 18.29 1.89
C ALA A 185 15.89 17.73 0.68
N VAL A 186 14.60 18.06 0.57
CA VAL A 186 13.75 17.69 -0.58
C VAL A 186 14.28 18.28 -1.89
N THR A 187 14.69 19.55 -1.85
CA THR A 187 15.22 20.24 -3.04
C THR A 187 16.53 19.60 -3.50
N GLN A 188 17.46 19.30 -2.59
CA GLN A 188 18.73 18.63 -2.89
C GLN A 188 18.55 17.18 -3.34
N ALA A 189 17.54 16.49 -2.79
CA ALA A 189 17.19 15.14 -3.20
C ALA A 189 16.70 15.09 -4.66
N GLY A 190 16.17 16.18 -5.20
CA GLY A 190 15.62 16.23 -6.56
C GLY A 190 14.37 15.34 -6.70
N LEU A 191 13.53 15.31 -5.66
CA LEU A 191 12.29 14.55 -5.67
C LEU A 191 11.32 15.08 -6.74
N PRO A 192 10.51 14.20 -7.37
CA PRO A 192 9.59 14.61 -8.42
C PRO A 192 8.49 15.52 -7.86
N GLY A 193 7.87 16.29 -8.74
CA GLY A 193 6.75 17.16 -8.39
C GLY A 193 5.99 17.59 -9.63
N SER A 194 4.86 18.23 -9.42
CA SER A 194 4.02 18.82 -10.47
C SER A 194 3.65 20.24 -10.07
N GLU A 195 3.16 21.02 -11.03
CA GLU A 195 2.64 22.37 -10.75
C GLU A 195 1.56 22.38 -9.64
N PRO A 196 0.54 21.50 -9.64
CA PRO A 196 -0.46 21.48 -8.56
C PRO A 196 0.08 20.87 -7.26
N ILE A 197 1.07 19.98 -7.31
CA ILE A 197 1.64 19.32 -6.12
C ILE A 197 3.17 19.30 -6.24
N PRO A 198 3.86 20.32 -5.71
CA PRO A 198 5.31 20.40 -5.78
C PRO A 198 6.00 19.34 -4.90
N PRO A 199 7.33 19.14 -5.02
CA PRO A 199 8.03 18.03 -4.38
C PRO A 199 7.89 17.96 -2.86
N LEU A 200 7.97 19.11 -2.17
CA LEU A 200 7.84 19.17 -0.71
C LEU A 200 6.43 18.74 -0.27
N GLN A 201 5.40 19.29 -0.91
CA GLN A 201 4.00 18.97 -0.63
C GLN A 201 3.71 17.49 -0.91
N ALA A 202 4.27 16.94 -1.98
CA ALA A 202 4.13 15.53 -2.30
C ALA A 202 4.77 14.62 -1.23
N LEU A 203 5.97 14.97 -0.75
CA LEU A 203 6.62 14.24 0.34
C LEU A 203 5.83 14.35 1.65
N LEU A 204 5.43 15.56 2.07
CA LEU A 204 4.67 15.78 3.30
C LEU A 204 3.32 15.05 3.27
N ALA A 205 2.65 15.03 2.12
CA ALA A 205 1.40 14.30 1.94
C ALA A 205 1.54 12.79 2.16
N LEU A 206 2.69 12.22 1.77
CA LEU A 206 2.98 10.79 1.93
C LEU A 206 3.59 10.47 3.31
N LEU A 207 4.22 11.46 3.94
CA LEU A 207 4.76 11.36 5.31
C LEU A 207 3.65 11.46 6.37
N ALA A 208 2.62 12.28 6.15
CA ALA A 208 1.56 12.52 7.12
C ALA A 208 0.87 11.23 7.64
N PRO A 209 0.50 10.25 6.79
CA PRO A 209 -0.04 8.97 7.27
C PRO A 209 0.93 8.19 8.17
N LYS A 210 2.25 8.27 7.93
CA LYS A 210 3.29 7.62 8.74
C LYS A 210 3.41 8.29 10.11
N LEU A 211 3.44 9.63 10.15
CA LEU A 211 3.49 10.40 11.41
C LEU A 211 2.26 10.17 12.30
N LEU A 212 1.10 9.90 11.70
CA LEU A 212 -0.13 9.59 12.42
C LEU A 212 -0.21 8.16 12.97
N GLY A 213 0.78 7.30 12.68
CA GLY A 213 0.72 5.88 13.04
C GLY A 213 -0.52 5.18 12.49
N LYS A 214 -1.05 5.65 11.36
CA LYS A 214 -2.22 5.03 10.72
C LYS A 214 -1.78 3.70 10.10
N ARG A 215 -2.49 2.63 10.48
CA ARG A 215 -2.13 1.22 10.21
C ARG A 215 -1.79 0.83 8.78
N ARG A 216 -2.21 1.65 7.82
CA ARG A 216 -2.04 1.44 6.40
C ARG A 216 -2.07 2.81 5.71
N VAL A 217 -1.26 2.99 4.68
CA VAL A 217 -1.44 4.09 3.71
C VAL A 217 -2.80 3.97 2.99
N SER A 218 -3.53 2.85 3.15
CA SER A 218 -4.91 2.65 2.68
C SER A 218 -5.96 3.57 3.31
N HIS A 219 -5.60 4.41 4.29
CA HIS A 219 -6.49 5.46 4.83
C HIS A 219 -6.09 6.84 4.33
N ILE A 220 -5.20 6.98 3.34
CA ILE A 220 -4.98 8.29 2.71
C ILE A 220 -6.32 8.84 2.20
N SER A 221 -7.20 7.97 1.69
CA SER A 221 -8.58 8.32 1.32
C SER A 221 -9.41 8.83 2.50
N ASP A 222 -9.23 8.32 3.72
CA ASP A 222 -9.90 8.85 4.92
C ASP A 222 -9.38 10.25 5.28
N LEU A 223 -8.13 10.54 4.93
CA LEU A 223 -7.49 11.84 5.15
C LEU A 223 -7.66 12.80 3.96
N CYS A 224 -8.06 12.32 2.78
CA CYS A 224 -8.28 13.14 1.58
C CYS A 224 -9.42 14.14 1.75
N CYS A 225 -10.25 13.98 2.77
CA CYS A 225 -11.31 14.94 3.12
C CYS A 225 -11.00 15.75 4.39
N ASP A 226 -9.87 15.50 5.08
CA ASP A 226 -9.48 16.25 6.27
C ASP A 226 -8.63 17.47 5.87
N GLU A 227 -9.18 18.67 6.06
CA GLU A 227 -8.52 19.94 5.73
C GLU A 227 -7.24 20.17 6.56
N GLY A 228 -7.17 19.64 7.79
CA GLY A 228 -5.98 19.74 8.63
C GLY A 228 -4.82 18.90 8.10
N ALA A 229 -5.12 17.71 7.57
CA ALA A 229 -4.12 16.88 6.88
C ALA A 229 -3.58 17.58 5.62
N GLY A 230 -4.48 18.18 4.83
CA GLY A 230 -4.11 19.01 3.68
C GLY A 230 -3.23 20.18 4.08
N LEU A 231 -3.65 20.93 5.10
CA LEU A 231 -2.92 22.10 5.60
C LEU A 231 -1.51 21.75 6.10
N PHE A 232 -1.35 20.64 6.82
CA PHE A 232 -0.03 20.16 7.23
C PHE A 232 0.90 19.92 6.03
N ALA A 233 0.38 19.34 4.95
CA ALA A 233 1.14 19.11 3.73
C ALA A 233 1.30 20.37 2.85
N GLY A 234 0.72 21.51 3.22
CA GLY A 234 0.71 22.74 2.41
C GLY A 234 -0.20 22.63 1.18
N LEU A 235 -1.31 21.91 1.29
CA LEU A 235 -2.31 21.68 0.24
C LEU A 235 -3.72 22.02 0.77
N ASN A 236 -4.71 22.09 -0.12
CA ASN A 236 -6.11 22.16 0.26
C ASN A 236 -6.60 20.83 0.90
N VAL A 237 -6.19 19.69 0.34
CA VAL A 237 -6.45 18.33 0.82
C VAL A 237 -5.29 17.40 0.43
N LEU A 238 -5.20 16.23 1.05
CA LEU A 238 -4.21 15.23 0.64
C LEU A 238 -4.53 14.61 -0.73
N PRO A 239 -3.50 14.31 -1.54
CA PRO A 239 -3.68 13.65 -2.84
C PRO A 239 -4.26 12.25 -2.69
N LYS A 240 -4.95 11.81 -3.75
CA LYS A 240 -5.62 10.51 -3.81
C LYS A 240 -4.60 9.36 -3.80
N ALA A 241 -5.05 8.19 -3.37
CA ALA A 241 -4.30 6.93 -3.41
C ALA A 241 -3.58 6.66 -4.75
N THR A 242 -4.24 6.95 -5.88
CA THR A 242 -3.65 6.76 -7.21
C THR A 242 -2.41 7.64 -7.43
N TYR A 243 -2.46 8.90 -6.99
CA TYR A 243 -1.31 9.80 -7.05
C TYR A 243 -0.16 9.29 -6.17
N ALA A 244 -0.47 8.83 -4.96
CA ALA A 244 0.52 8.29 -4.03
C ALA A 244 1.28 7.09 -4.63
N THR A 245 0.55 6.17 -5.26
CA THR A 245 1.14 5.04 -6.01
C THR A 245 2.04 5.54 -7.13
N ASP A 246 1.51 6.36 -8.04
CA ASP A 246 2.27 6.84 -9.21
C ASP A 246 3.53 7.62 -8.78
N TYR A 247 3.42 8.44 -7.73
CA TYR A 247 4.54 9.19 -7.19
C TYR A 247 5.64 8.28 -6.66
N SER A 248 5.29 7.24 -5.90
CA SER A 248 6.26 6.31 -5.31
C SER A 248 7.08 5.52 -6.35
N TYR A 249 6.54 5.32 -7.56
CA TYR A 249 7.27 4.67 -8.65
C TYR A 249 8.08 5.67 -9.50
N LYS A 250 7.89 6.98 -9.32
CA LYS A 250 8.72 8.02 -9.95
C LYS A 250 9.96 8.38 -9.12
N THR A 251 10.03 7.95 -7.86
CA THR A 251 11.21 8.17 -7.02
C THR A 251 12.26 7.12 -7.30
N GLU A 252 13.51 7.57 -7.41
CA GLU A 252 14.66 6.69 -7.59
C GLU A 252 15.46 6.57 -6.29
N ARG A 253 16.19 5.46 -6.15
CA ARG A 253 17.03 5.18 -4.97
C ARG A 253 18.02 6.30 -4.68
N ALA A 254 18.66 6.85 -5.71
CA ALA A 254 19.61 7.94 -5.53
C ALA A 254 18.95 9.21 -4.96
N MET A 255 17.67 9.43 -5.22
CA MET A 255 16.92 10.56 -4.64
C MET A 255 16.62 10.32 -3.17
N THR A 256 16.19 9.11 -2.79
CA THR A 256 15.91 8.77 -1.39
C THR A 256 17.17 8.77 -0.54
N GLU A 257 18.30 8.30 -1.07
CA GLU A 257 19.59 8.35 -0.39
C GLU A 257 20.06 9.78 -0.12
N ARG A 258 19.95 10.68 -1.12
CA ARG A 258 20.25 12.10 -0.92
C ARG A 258 19.34 12.75 0.12
N LEU A 259 18.04 12.42 0.12
CA LEU A 259 17.08 12.93 1.10
C LEU A 259 17.49 12.52 2.52
N ILE A 260 17.70 11.22 2.74
CA ILE A 260 18.03 10.67 4.05
C ILE A 260 19.39 11.19 4.54
N ALA A 261 20.38 11.28 3.65
CA ALA A 261 21.67 11.88 3.99
C ALA A 261 21.55 13.35 4.43
N ALA A 262 20.77 14.16 3.72
CA ALA A 262 20.54 15.56 4.06
C ALA A 262 19.83 15.72 5.41
N VAL A 263 18.84 14.88 5.70
CA VAL A 263 18.13 14.89 7.00
C VAL A 263 19.05 14.45 8.12
N ILE A 264 19.77 13.35 7.95
CA ILE A 264 20.69 12.81 8.97
C ILE A 264 21.81 13.77 9.32
N ALA A 265 22.31 14.55 8.35
CA ALA A 265 23.31 15.58 8.60
C ALA A 265 22.82 16.66 9.59
N LYS A 266 21.51 16.81 9.78
CA LYS A 266 20.87 17.73 10.74
C LYS A 266 20.35 17.02 11.98
N THR A 267 20.25 15.68 11.97
CA THR A 267 19.77 14.89 13.11
C THR A 267 20.84 14.80 14.21
N PRO A 268 20.50 15.11 15.48
CA PRO A 268 21.44 15.02 16.60
C PRO A 268 21.66 13.55 17.04
N LEU A 269 22.43 12.80 16.25
CA LEU A 269 22.71 11.38 16.48
C LEU A 269 23.72 11.10 17.59
N GLY A 270 24.40 12.13 18.10
CA GLY A 270 25.48 12.02 19.09
C GLY A 270 26.85 12.34 18.48
N ASP A 271 27.89 12.17 19.28
CA ASP A 271 29.25 12.49 18.85
C ASP A 271 29.83 11.37 17.99
N PRO A 272 30.39 11.68 16.80
CA PRO A 272 31.06 10.69 15.97
C PRO A 272 32.41 10.24 16.60
N PRO A 273 32.92 9.05 16.26
CA PRO A 273 32.32 8.08 15.33
C PRO A 273 31.16 7.30 15.95
N LEU A 274 30.07 7.11 15.19
CA LEU A 274 28.85 6.46 15.68
C LEU A 274 28.92 4.93 15.56
N SER A 275 28.21 4.23 16.45
CA SER A 275 28.00 2.79 16.36
C SER A 275 26.60 2.47 15.82
N PHE A 276 26.46 1.39 15.05
CA PHE A 276 25.18 1.03 14.42
C PHE A 276 24.79 -0.43 14.68
N ASN A 277 23.51 -0.65 14.91
CA ASN A 277 22.89 -1.96 14.81
C ASN A 277 22.41 -2.17 13.38
N LEU A 278 22.80 -3.27 12.77
CA LEU A 278 22.36 -3.65 11.43
C LEU A 278 21.44 -4.86 11.52
N ASP A 279 20.35 -4.82 10.77
CA ASP A 279 19.42 -5.93 10.72
C ASP A 279 18.82 -6.13 9.33
N PHE A 280 18.41 -7.36 9.09
CA PHE A 280 17.69 -7.76 7.89
C PHE A 280 16.26 -8.10 8.25
N HIS A 281 15.31 -7.50 7.54
CA HIS A 281 13.90 -7.72 7.76
C HIS A 281 13.22 -8.22 6.49
N ALA A 282 12.62 -9.41 6.58
CA ALA A 282 11.89 -9.99 5.46
C ALA A 282 10.45 -9.49 5.47
N ILE A 283 10.09 -8.67 4.49
CA ILE A 283 8.75 -8.10 4.37
C ILE A 283 7.88 -9.01 3.50
N PRO A 284 6.87 -9.70 4.07
CA PRO A 284 6.11 -10.72 3.34
C PRO A 284 5.24 -10.12 2.23
N PHE A 285 5.39 -10.65 1.02
CA PHE A 285 4.48 -10.35 -0.08
C PHE A 285 3.15 -11.09 0.10
N ARG A 286 2.03 -10.40 -0.13
CA ARG A 286 0.69 -11.02 -0.06
C ARG A 286 -0.16 -10.77 -1.32
N GLY A 287 0.49 -10.45 -2.44
CA GLY A 287 -0.15 -10.41 -3.76
C GLY A 287 -0.30 -11.79 -4.40
N VAL A 288 -0.90 -11.83 -5.59
CA VAL A 288 -1.29 -13.09 -6.27
C VAL A 288 -0.13 -13.72 -7.06
N GLU A 289 0.74 -12.90 -7.66
CA GLU A 289 1.87 -13.35 -8.48
C GLU A 289 3.19 -12.85 -7.86
N PRO A 290 3.92 -13.69 -7.12
CA PRO A 290 5.22 -13.31 -6.58
C PRO A 290 6.32 -13.52 -7.62
N ASP A 291 6.84 -12.43 -8.20
CA ASP A 291 8.15 -12.42 -8.88
C ASP A 291 9.26 -12.07 -7.85
N LEU A 292 9.23 -12.74 -6.69
CA LEU A 292 10.07 -12.42 -5.53
C LEU A 292 10.75 -13.68 -4.97
N GLU A 293 11.94 -13.50 -4.42
CA GLU A 293 12.65 -14.56 -3.72
C GLU A 293 11.95 -14.98 -2.43
N ASN A 294 12.14 -16.24 -2.06
CA ASN A 294 11.67 -16.74 -0.78
C ASN A 294 12.64 -16.35 0.34
N HIS A 295 12.15 -15.61 1.34
CA HIS A 295 12.90 -15.31 2.57
C HIS A 295 12.20 -15.88 3.79
N TRP A 296 12.98 -16.20 4.82
CA TRP A 296 12.44 -16.75 6.07
C TRP A 296 11.64 -15.70 6.82
N VAL A 297 10.36 -15.95 7.06
CA VAL A 297 9.47 -15.04 7.82
C VAL A 297 9.20 -15.65 9.20
N PRO A 298 9.79 -15.10 10.29
CA PRO A 298 9.71 -15.69 11.63
C PRO A 298 8.27 -15.90 12.11
N THR A 299 7.38 -14.92 11.89
CA THR A 299 5.97 -14.97 12.31
C THR A 299 5.17 -16.09 11.63
N ARG A 300 5.65 -16.60 10.49
CA ARG A 300 5.02 -17.70 9.73
C ARG A 300 5.79 -19.01 9.84
N ASN A 301 6.97 -19.00 10.45
CA ASN A 301 7.86 -20.15 10.60
C ASN A 301 8.11 -20.91 9.28
N ARG A 302 8.21 -20.19 8.15
CA ARG A 302 8.49 -20.75 6.83
C ARG A 302 9.09 -19.69 5.90
N ALA A 303 9.75 -20.15 4.84
CA ALA A 303 10.19 -19.28 3.76
C ALA A 303 8.98 -18.91 2.89
N LEU A 304 8.81 -17.62 2.60
CA LEU A 304 7.72 -17.06 1.79
C LEU A 304 8.27 -16.03 0.81
N PRO A 305 7.58 -15.76 -0.31
CA PRO A 305 7.90 -14.64 -1.15
C PRO A 305 7.88 -13.36 -0.34
N ALA A 306 9.00 -12.65 -0.33
CA ALA A 306 9.19 -11.48 0.51
C ALA A 306 10.20 -10.52 -0.12
N VAL A 307 10.12 -9.26 0.29
CA VAL A 307 11.10 -8.23 -0.06
C VAL A 307 12.08 -8.14 1.11
N MET A 308 13.39 -8.25 0.84
CA MET A 308 14.41 -8.24 1.89
C MET A 308 14.89 -6.81 2.16
N ALA A 309 14.51 -6.27 3.31
CA ALA A 309 14.99 -4.99 3.77
C ALA A 309 16.27 -5.12 4.60
N PHE A 310 17.18 -4.17 4.46
CA PHE A 310 18.32 -3.95 5.34
C PHE A 310 18.18 -2.59 5.99
N VAL A 311 18.38 -2.54 7.31
CA VAL A 311 18.21 -1.34 8.13
C VAL A 311 19.45 -1.15 9.00
N ALA A 312 19.91 0.10 9.11
CA ALA A 312 20.94 0.51 10.05
C ALA A 312 20.40 1.54 11.03
N GLN A 313 20.60 1.29 12.32
CA GLN A 313 20.09 2.12 13.41
C GLN A 313 21.25 2.59 14.29
N ALA A 314 21.32 3.88 14.61
CA ALA A 314 22.31 4.41 15.54
C ALA A 314 22.12 3.78 16.93
N ALA A 315 23.17 3.15 17.48
CA ALA A 315 23.06 2.32 18.68
C ALA A 315 22.65 3.09 19.94
N ASP A 316 23.12 4.33 20.09
CA ASP A 316 22.91 5.13 21.30
C ASP A 316 21.54 5.81 21.31
N ARG A 317 21.13 6.38 20.18
CA ARG A 317 19.88 7.14 20.03
C ARG A 317 18.71 6.29 19.54
N ARG A 318 18.99 5.11 18.98
CA ARG A 318 18.00 4.19 18.43
C ARG A 318 17.16 4.81 17.31
N VAL A 319 17.78 5.65 16.49
CA VAL A 319 17.16 6.23 15.30
C VAL A 319 17.62 5.45 14.07
N ILE A 320 16.70 5.13 13.16
CA ILE A 320 17.06 4.53 11.88
C ILE A 320 17.78 5.58 11.03
N CYS A 321 18.99 5.24 10.57
CA CYS A 321 19.84 6.14 9.78
C CYS A 321 20.02 5.66 8.34
N TYR A 322 19.57 4.46 8.02
CA TYR A 322 19.65 3.94 6.66
C TYR A 322 18.69 2.78 6.51
N ALA A 323 18.06 2.70 5.34
CA ALA A 323 17.25 1.55 5.00
C ALA A 323 17.21 1.33 3.47
N THR A 324 17.13 0.07 3.04
CA THR A 324 16.95 -0.34 1.64
C THR A 324 16.11 -1.60 1.58
N ALA A 325 15.23 -1.74 0.59
CA ALA A 325 14.26 -2.84 0.53
C ALA A 325 14.47 -3.84 -0.62
N ASN A 326 15.06 -3.44 -1.75
CA ASN A 326 15.08 -4.28 -2.95
C ASN A 326 16.34 -5.16 -3.03
N LEU A 327 16.71 -5.82 -1.93
CA LEU A 327 17.92 -6.64 -1.90
C LEU A 327 17.67 -8.05 -2.36
N LEU A 328 18.51 -8.53 -3.28
CA LEU A 328 18.62 -9.94 -3.60
C LEU A 328 19.44 -10.67 -2.52
N ARG A 329 19.27 -12.00 -2.44
CA ARG A 329 19.98 -12.82 -1.45
C ARG A 329 21.51 -12.77 -1.62
N ASP A 330 22.01 -12.71 -2.85
CA ASP A 330 23.44 -12.61 -3.13
C ASP A 330 24.02 -11.23 -2.78
N GLU A 331 23.21 -10.17 -2.86
CA GLU A 331 23.60 -8.82 -2.45
C GLU A 331 23.68 -8.67 -0.93
N ALA A 332 22.81 -9.37 -0.19
CA ALA A 332 22.68 -9.26 1.27
C ALA A 332 24.02 -9.45 2.00
N GLU A 333 24.84 -10.42 1.56
CA GLU A 333 26.14 -10.71 2.21
C GLU A 333 27.13 -9.53 2.14
N SER A 334 26.97 -8.65 1.15
CA SER A 334 27.82 -7.48 0.93
C SER A 334 27.31 -6.21 1.63
N MET A 335 26.11 -6.23 2.21
CA MET A 335 25.46 -5.01 2.71
C MET A 335 26.15 -4.40 3.92
N VAL A 336 26.70 -5.21 4.81
CA VAL A 336 27.41 -4.73 6.01
C VAL A 336 28.60 -3.83 5.62
N PRO A 337 29.57 -4.27 4.79
CA PRO A 337 30.66 -3.41 4.35
C PRO A 337 30.18 -2.26 3.43
N LYS A 338 29.19 -2.49 2.56
CA LYS A 338 28.59 -1.41 1.74
C LYS A 338 28.01 -0.29 2.59
N PHE A 339 27.35 -0.61 3.70
CA PHE A 339 26.85 0.39 4.64
C PHE A 339 27.98 1.19 5.29
N ALA A 340 29.09 0.55 5.64
CA ALA A 340 30.25 1.27 6.17
C ALA A 340 30.81 2.27 5.16
N ASP A 341 30.94 1.86 3.90
CA ASP A 341 31.39 2.73 2.80
C ASP A 341 30.40 3.87 2.55
N TYR A 342 29.11 3.58 2.47
CA TYR A 342 28.04 4.58 2.38
C TYR A 342 28.12 5.60 3.51
N TRP A 343 28.25 5.15 4.77
CA TRP A 343 28.31 6.05 5.92
C TRP A 343 29.51 6.99 5.84
N LYS A 344 30.66 6.48 5.38
CA LYS A 344 31.85 7.31 5.14
C LYS A 344 31.66 8.29 4.00
N GLU A 345 31.02 7.89 2.91
CA GLU A 345 30.73 8.80 1.80
C GLU A 345 29.82 9.96 2.23
N GLN A 346 28.82 9.69 3.06
CA GLN A 346 27.88 10.72 3.51
C GLN A 346 28.42 11.61 4.64
N THR A 347 29.23 11.06 5.56
CA THR A 347 29.66 11.79 6.77
C THR A 347 31.15 12.11 6.82
N GLY A 348 31.94 11.60 5.87
CA GLY A 348 33.39 11.73 5.82
C GLY A 348 34.15 10.78 6.75
N GLN A 349 33.48 10.01 7.61
CA GLN A 349 34.11 9.11 8.58
C GLN A 349 33.43 7.75 8.58
N TYR A 350 34.20 6.68 8.83
CA TYR A 350 33.61 5.36 9.01
C TYR A 350 32.87 5.25 10.35
N PRO A 351 31.88 4.32 10.46
CA PRO A 351 31.31 3.94 11.75
C PRO A 351 32.38 3.48 12.74
N ALA A 352 32.18 3.77 14.03
CA ALA A 352 33.02 3.22 15.09
C ALA A 352 32.87 1.71 15.17
N ARG A 353 31.62 1.23 15.25
CA ARG A 353 31.31 -0.18 15.47
C ARG A 353 29.98 -0.60 14.87
N LEU A 354 29.97 -1.78 14.25
CA LEU A 354 28.78 -2.39 13.66
C LEU A 354 28.35 -3.63 14.45
N LEU A 355 27.07 -3.72 14.80
CA LEU A 355 26.48 -4.83 15.55
C LEU A 355 25.46 -5.56 14.68
N PHE A 356 25.66 -6.85 14.43
CA PHE A 356 24.81 -7.61 13.50
C PHE A 356 24.81 -9.13 13.76
N ASP A 357 23.83 -9.85 13.21
CA ASP A 357 23.70 -11.31 13.39
C ASP A 357 24.71 -12.08 12.53
N SER A 358 24.97 -13.32 12.92
CA SER A 358 25.77 -14.35 12.24
C SER A 358 25.43 -14.61 10.76
N ARG A 359 24.28 -14.13 10.27
CA ARG A 359 23.87 -14.29 8.89
C ARG A 359 23.98 -13.02 8.06
N ALA A 360 24.33 -11.90 8.68
CA ALA A 360 24.34 -10.61 8.00
C ALA A 360 25.46 -10.51 6.95
N THR A 361 26.58 -11.22 7.14
CA THR A 361 27.71 -11.15 6.22
C THR A 361 28.67 -12.35 6.35
N THR A 362 29.69 -12.40 5.50
CA THR A 362 30.72 -13.45 5.46
C THR A 362 31.97 -13.06 6.25
N TYR A 363 32.82 -14.04 6.57
CA TYR A 363 34.10 -13.77 7.23
C TYR A 363 35.07 -12.96 6.37
N ALA A 364 35.02 -13.09 5.05
CA ALA A 364 35.76 -12.23 4.13
C ALA A 364 35.34 -10.76 4.27
N ALA A 365 34.04 -10.48 4.37
CA ALA A 365 33.55 -9.13 4.62
C ALA A 365 33.96 -8.60 6.00
N LEU A 366 33.99 -9.45 7.04
CA LEU A 366 34.57 -9.06 8.35
C LEU A 366 36.03 -8.63 8.22
N SER A 367 36.82 -9.33 7.39
CA SER A 367 38.20 -8.96 7.11
C SER A 367 38.29 -7.58 6.48
N GLN A 368 37.38 -7.25 5.56
CA GLN A 368 37.34 -5.92 4.96
C GLN A 368 36.97 -4.82 5.98
N LEU A 369 36.07 -5.09 6.94
CA LEU A 369 35.78 -4.13 8.02
C LEU A 369 37.02 -3.84 8.87
N THR A 370 37.77 -4.88 9.25
CA THR A 370 39.03 -4.73 9.99
C THR A 370 40.06 -3.90 9.20
N GLN A 371 40.17 -4.12 7.88
CA GLN A 371 41.05 -3.32 7.00
C GLN A 371 40.63 -1.84 6.94
N ARG A 372 39.32 -1.56 7.02
CA ARG A 372 38.75 -0.20 7.09
C ARG A 372 38.86 0.44 8.49
N GLN A 373 39.39 -0.28 9.47
CA GLN A 373 39.42 0.11 10.89
C GLN A 373 38.03 0.28 11.53
N VAL A 374 37.05 -0.47 11.02
CA VAL A 374 35.67 -0.47 11.52
C VAL A 374 35.50 -1.59 12.54
N GLY A 375 35.10 -1.23 13.77
CA GLY A 375 34.75 -2.20 14.79
C GLY A 375 33.56 -3.07 14.41
N PHE A 376 33.54 -4.32 14.85
CA PHE A 376 32.31 -5.11 14.78
C PHE A 376 32.10 -5.98 16.03
N ILE A 377 30.83 -6.25 16.33
CA ILE A 377 30.43 -7.33 17.24
C ILE A 377 29.33 -8.13 16.58
N THR A 378 29.58 -9.42 16.36
CA THR A 378 28.60 -10.34 15.79
C THR A 378 28.57 -11.66 16.55
N ILE A 379 27.55 -12.48 16.32
CA ILE A 379 27.54 -13.85 16.80
C ILE A 379 28.03 -14.82 15.73
N ARG A 380 28.71 -15.88 16.15
CA ARG A 380 29.19 -16.95 15.27
C ARG A 380 28.19 -18.10 15.25
N ARG A 381 27.90 -18.62 14.05
CA ARG A 381 27.08 -19.83 13.91
C ARG A 381 27.72 -21.00 14.63
N ARG A 382 26.90 -21.77 15.34
CA ARG A 382 27.34 -22.91 16.15
C ARG A 382 27.50 -24.13 15.24
N GLY A 383 28.67 -24.77 15.28
CA GLY A 383 28.90 -26.10 14.71
C GLY A 383 28.84 -27.19 15.79
N SER A 384 28.46 -28.42 15.42
CA SER A 384 28.47 -29.59 16.31
C SER A 384 29.86 -29.81 16.95
N GLY A 385 30.93 -29.66 16.16
CA GLY A 385 32.30 -29.74 16.63
C GLY A 385 32.67 -28.66 17.65
N MET A 386 32.18 -27.42 17.45
CA MET A 386 32.39 -26.32 18.41
C MET A 386 31.71 -26.63 19.74
N LEU A 387 30.46 -27.11 19.71
CA LEU A 387 29.72 -27.49 20.92
C LEU A 387 30.39 -28.66 21.66
N ALA A 388 30.86 -29.67 20.93
CA ALA A 388 31.59 -30.80 21.50
C ALA A 388 32.94 -30.37 22.12
N ARG A 389 33.60 -29.36 21.56
CA ARG A 389 34.81 -28.77 22.17
C ARG A 389 34.48 -28.02 23.45
N VAL A 390 33.45 -27.16 23.44
CA VAL A 390 33.06 -26.39 24.63
C VAL A 390 32.69 -27.29 25.80
N ARG A 391 32.00 -28.42 25.56
CA ARG A 391 31.71 -29.42 26.60
C ARG A 391 32.93 -30.07 27.23
N ARG A 392 34.09 -30.03 26.55
CA ARG A 392 35.37 -30.59 27.03
C ARG A 392 36.28 -29.55 27.67
N LEU A 393 35.89 -28.27 27.70
CA LEU A 393 36.70 -27.24 28.34
C LEU A 393 36.73 -27.45 29.86
N PRO A 394 37.91 -27.38 30.51
CA PRO A 394 38.01 -27.43 31.97
C PRO A 394 37.21 -26.30 32.63
N ALA A 395 36.67 -26.56 33.82
CA ALA A 395 35.92 -25.56 34.58
C ALA A 395 36.76 -24.30 34.89
N GLU A 396 38.07 -24.47 35.08
CA GLU A 396 39.04 -23.41 35.36
C GLU A 396 39.24 -22.43 34.19
N SER A 397 38.90 -22.84 32.96
CA SER A 397 38.98 -21.96 31.79
C SER A 397 37.87 -20.91 31.77
N TRP A 398 36.79 -21.12 32.53
CA TRP A 398 35.65 -20.23 32.59
C TRP A 398 35.88 -19.11 33.60
N GLN A 399 35.74 -17.88 33.12
CA GLN A 399 35.72 -16.68 33.94
C GLN A 399 34.28 -16.24 34.15
N HIS A 400 34.03 -15.45 35.20
CA HIS A 400 32.69 -14.95 35.51
C HIS A 400 32.64 -13.44 35.36
N CYS A 401 31.53 -12.94 34.85
CA CYS A 401 31.21 -11.52 34.95
C CYS A 401 29.73 -11.33 35.24
N GLN A 402 29.40 -10.14 35.77
CA GLN A 402 28.02 -9.74 36.02
C GLN A 402 27.59 -8.77 34.94
N ILE A 403 26.54 -9.12 34.21
CA ILE A 403 25.94 -8.27 33.19
C ILE A 403 24.62 -7.68 33.69
N THR A 404 24.31 -6.47 33.25
CA THR A 404 22.98 -5.86 33.45
C THR A 404 22.13 -6.17 32.21
N GLN A 405 21.01 -6.87 32.41
CA GLN A 405 20.02 -7.13 31.37
C GLN A 405 18.95 -6.04 31.34
N ALA A 406 18.07 -6.14 30.35
CA ALA A 406 16.81 -5.41 30.26
C ALA A 406 16.09 -5.32 31.63
N LYS A 407 15.55 -4.13 31.95
CA LYS A 407 14.88 -3.83 33.24
C LYS A 407 15.80 -3.82 34.47
N GLY A 408 17.11 -3.63 34.28
CA GLY A 408 18.08 -3.45 35.36
C GLY A 408 18.41 -4.73 36.15
N LYS A 409 17.88 -5.88 35.74
CA LYS A 409 18.18 -7.16 36.39
C LYS A 409 19.63 -7.55 36.14
N ARG A 410 20.37 -7.83 37.21
CA ARG A 410 21.75 -8.30 37.09
C ARG A 410 21.75 -9.82 36.95
N ARG A 411 22.60 -10.32 36.05
CA ARG A 411 22.79 -11.74 35.80
C ARG A 411 24.26 -12.08 35.80
N GLN A 412 24.62 -13.16 36.48
CA GLN A 412 25.98 -13.70 36.41
C GLN A 412 26.07 -14.61 35.18
N VAL A 413 27.11 -14.40 34.38
CA VAL A 413 27.42 -15.19 33.19
C VAL A 413 28.83 -15.74 33.29
N GLN A 414 29.07 -16.84 32.59
CA GLN A 414 30.39 -17.44 32.46
C GLN A 414 30.87 -17.24 31.04
N TYR A 415 32.15 -16.96 30.87
CA TYR A 415 32.75 -16.78 29.57
C TYR A 415 34.14 -17.40 29.46
N VAL A 416 34.50 -17.79 28.25
CA VAL A 416 35.86 -18.15 27.84
C VAL A 416 36.26 -17.20 26.72
N GLU A 417 37.45 -16.65 26.81
CA GLU A 417 38.03 -15.75 25.82
C GLU A 417 39.15 -16.46 25.06
N GLU A 418 39.13 -16.36 23.74
CA GLU A 418 40.15 -16.95 22.87
C GLU A 418 40.31 -16.16 21.58
N ARG A 419 41.40 -16.41 20.85
CA ARG A 419 41.59 -15.93 19.48
C ARG A 419 41.45 -17.08 18.50
N VAL A 420 40.71 -16.85 17.41
CA VAL A 420 40.42 -17.86 16.39
C VAL A 420 40.79 -17.37 15.00
N GLN A 421 41.27 -18.27 14.16
CA GLN A 421 41.37 -18.04 12.71
C GLN A 421 40.04 -18.44 12.07
N LEU A 422 39.57 -17.62 11.13
CA LEU A 422 38.35 -17.87 10.37
C LEU A 422 38.68 -17.94 8.89
N ASP A 423 37.99 -18.81 8.16
CA ASP A 423 38.18 -18.94 6.72
C ASP A 423 37.86 -17.62 6.01
N GLY A 424 38.81 -17.10 5.23
CA GLY A 424 38.67 -15.82 4.54
C GLY A 424 38.86 -14.57 5.41
N TYR A 425 39.20 -14.71 6.69
CA TYR A 425 39.58 -13.60 7.55
C TYR A 425 41.11 -13.54 7.69
N ASP A 426 41.70 -12.38 7.41
CA ASP A 426 43.15 -12.19 7.56
C ASP A 426 43.53 -12.00 9.04
N GLY A 427 44.44 -12.86 9.53
CA GLY A 427 44.86 -12.90 10.94
C GLY A 427 43.91 -13.66 11.87
N THR A 428 43.80 -13.19 13.11
CA THR A 428 42.96 -13.80 14.14
C THR A 428 41.91 -12.81 14.64
N VAL A 429 40.70 -13.29 14.89
CA VAL A 429 39.62 -12.52 15.51
C VAL A 429 39.43 -12.97 16.96
N ARG A 430 39.01 -12.06 17.83
CA ARG A 430 38.69 -12.39 19.21
C ARG A 430 37.32 -13.05 19.28
N GLN A 431 37.25 -14.15 20.02
CA GLN A 431 36.03 -14.91 20.26
C GLN A 431 35.74 -15.01 21.75
N LEU A 432 34.49 -14.71 22.14
CA LEU A 432 33.98 -14.92 23.49
C LEU A 432 32.91 -16.01 23.47
N ILE A 433 33.15 -17.09 24.21
CA ILE A 433 32.18 -18.17 24.39
C ILE A 433 31.46 -17.94 25.70
N VAL A 434 30.15 -17.73 25.67
CA VAL A 434 29.39 -17.30 26.84
C VAL A 434 28.25 -18.28 27.13
N THR A 435 28.13 -18.67 28.40
CA THR A 435 27.03 -19.48 28.93
C THR A 435 26.30 -18.72 30.03
N GLY A 436 25.09 -19.17 30.34
CA GLY A 436 24.27 -18.54 31.38
C GLY A 436 23.54 -17.28 30.92
N LEU A 437 23.39 -17.04 29.61
CA LEU A 437 22.58 -15.93 29.06
C LEU A 437 21.07 -16.20 29.05
N GLY A 438 20.63 -17.43 29.32
CA GLY A 438 19.23 -17.84 29.29
C GLY A 438 18.91 -18.93 28.28
N HIS A 439 19.83 -19.22 27.37
CA HIS A 439 19.75 -20.34 26.44
C HIS A 439 20.53 -21.54 26.99
N GLU A 440 20.07 -22.76 26.68
CA GLU A 440 20.76 -24.00 27.06
C GLU A 440 22.13 -24.14 26.39
N SER A 441 22.27 -23.60 25.17
CA SER A 441 23.51 -23.68 24.41
C SER A 441 24.36 -22.40 24.55
N PRO A 442 25.70 -22.51 24.53
CA PRO A 442 26.60 -21.36 24.56
C PRO A 442 26.42 -20.45 23.34
N THR A 443 26.64 -19.15 23.56
CA THR A 443 26.71 -18.13 22.51
C THR A 443 28.17 -17.81 22.21
N PHE A 444 28.51 -17.68 20.93
CA PHE A 444 29.87 -17.35 20.49
C PHE A 444 29.83 -15.94 19.90
N PHE A 445 30.48 -14.98 20.55
CA PHE A 445 30.65 -13.63 20.01
C PHE A 445 31.97 -13.52 19.28
N LEU A 446 32.00 -12.71 18.22
CA LEU A 446 33.19 -12.32 17.47
C LEU A 446 33.33 -10.81 17.50
N THR A 447 34.55 -10.33 17.76
CA THR A 447 34.92 -8.92 17.70
C THR A 447 36.35 -8.75 17.22
N ASN A 448 36.63 -7.65 16.52
CA ASN A 448 37.99 -7.27 16.09
C ASN A 448 38.68 -6.29 17.04
N ASP A 449 38.08 -6.00 18.21
CA ASP A 449 38.63 -5.09 19.23
C ASP A 449 38.86 -3.64 18.74
N GLN A 450 38.13 -3.20 17.70
CA GLN A 450 38.22 -1.85 17.16
C GLN A 450 36.98 -1.01 17.52
N PRO A 451 37.10 0.34 17.58
CA PRO A 451 38.37 1.10 17.54
C PRO A 451 39.20 0.88 18.81
N GLU A 452 38.53 0.59 19.92
CA GLU A 452 39.14 0.23 21.20
C GLU A 452 38.65 -1.12 21.68
N ALA A 453 39.55 -1.87 22.32
CA ALA A 453 39.26 -3.18 22.88
C ALA A 453 38.30 -3.06 24.08
N GLN A 454 37.13 -3.67 23.97
CA GLN A 454 36.16 -3.73 25.06
C GLN A 454 36.45 -4.91 25.98
N THR A 455 36.12 -4.77 27.26
CA THR A 455 36.13 -5.91 28.20
C THR A 455 35.11 -6.98 27.76
N PRO A 456 35.28 -8.25 28.14
CA PRO A 456 34.31 -9.31 27.82
C PRO A 456 32.88 -8.96 28.28
N ARG A 457 32.77 -8.32 29.45
CA ARG A 457 31.50 -7.80 29.98
C ARG A 457 30.88 -6.78 29.04
N GLU A 458 31.64 -5.80 28.59
CA GLU A 458 31.17 -4.75 27.67
C GLU A 458 30.72 -5.34 26.34
N VAL A 459 31.49 -6.24 25.72
CA VAL A 459 31.09 -6.90 24.46
C VAL A 459 29.74 -7.59 24.61
N ILE A 460 29.54 -8.34 25.71
CA ILE A 460 28.27 -9.03 25.99
C ILE A 460 27.14 -8.02 26.21
N GLN A 461 27.37 -6.94 26.95
CA GLN A 461 26.35 -5.92 27.21
C GLN A 461 25.99 -5.08 25.98
N THR A 462 26.98 -4.67 25.19
CA THR A 462 26.80 -3.93 23.94
C THR A 462 26.05 -4.78 22.91
N TYR A 463 26.34 -6.08 22.81
CA TYR A 463 25.53 -6.94 21.94
C TYR A 463 24.14 -7.21 22.54
N ALA A 464 24.01 -7.41 23.85
CA ALA A 464 22.71 -7.66 24.48
C ALA A 464 21.76 -6.46 24.40
N SER A 465 22.27 -5.22 24.32
CA SER A 465 21.44 -4.04 24.07
C SER A 465 20.79 -4.08 22.68
N ARG A 466 21.32 -4.85 21.72
CA ARG A 466 20.68 -5.13 20.43
C ARG A 466 19.38 -5.95 20.56
N ASN A 467 19.18 -6.72 21.63
CA ASN A 467 17.88 -7.39 21.84
C ASN A 467 16.76 -6.39 22.21
N HIS A 468 17.10 -5.17 22.63
CA HIS A 468 16.12 -4.08 22.68
C HIS A 468 15.79 -3.55 21.28
N VAL A 469 16.71 -3.70 20.32
CA VAL A 469 16.49 -3.39 18.90
C VAL A 469 15.58 -4.42 18.25
N GLU A 470 15.61 -5.72 18.57
CA GLU A 470 14.61 -6.67 18.01
C GLU A 470 13.17 -6.34 18.47
N ASN A 471 13.01 -5.92 19.73
CA ASN A 471 11.72 -5.41 20.22
C ASN A 471 11.35 -4.08 19.53
N HIS A 472 12.34 -3.22 19.27
CA HIS A 472 12.13 -1.91 18.68
C HIS A 472 11.93 -1.94 17.16
N LEU A 473 12.65 -2.77 16.40
CA LEU A 473 12.35 -3.10 15.01
C LEU A 473 10.99 -3.76 14.96
N GLY A 474 10.65 -4.69 15.87
CA GLY A 474 9.29 -5.19 16.01
C GLY A 474 8.24 -4.08 16.26
N GLU A 475 8.56 -3.10 17.11
CA GLU A 475 7.74 -1.91 17.38
C GLU A 475 7.65 -0.98 16.16
N GLN A 476 8.75 -0.71 15.45
CA GLN A 476 8.83 0.11 14.24
C GLN A 476 8.13 -0.58 13.06
N ILE A 477 8.29 -1.90 12.91
CA ILE A 477 7.53 -2.74 11.98
C ILE A 477 6.04 -2.67 12.31
N THR A 478 5.69 -2.64 13.60
CA THR A 478 4.30 -2.54 14.06
C THR A 478 3.73 -1.12 13.97
N PHE A 479 4.54 -0.08 14.14
CA PHE A 479 4.15 1.33 14.25
C PHE A 479 4.22 2.05 12.89
N PHE A 480 5.24 1.76 12.09
CA PHE A 480 5.38 2.24 10.70
C PHE A 480 4.88 1.24 9.68
N HIS A 481 4.38 0.09 10.15
CA HIS A 481 3.66 -0.90 9.36
C HIS A 481 4.51 -1.53 8.25
N LEU A 482 5.81 -1.75 8.50
CA LEU A 482 6.74 -2.34 7.53
C LEU A 482 6.25 -3.69 7.00
N ASP A 483 5.56 -4.52 7.82
CA ASP A 483 5.00 -5.82 7.42
C ASP A 483 3.67 -5.76 6.64
N CYS A 484 3.15 -4.56 6.41
CA CYS A 484 1.84 -4.33 5.81
C CYS A 484 1.94 -3.82 4.36
N LEU A 485 2.75 -4.50 3.52
CA LEU A 485 2.82 -4.24 2.07
C LEU A 485 1.48 -4.38 1.32
N CYS A 486 0.44 -4.92 1.96
CA CYS A 486 -0.91 -4.94 1.42
C CYS A 486 -1.70 -3.71 1.87
N SER A 487 -1.23 -2.59 1.38
CA SER A 487 -1.98 -1.34 1.28
C SER A 487 -2.81 -1.38 -0.02
N GLU A 488 -4.01 -0.80 -0.03
CA GLU A 488 -4.74 -0.54 -1.29
C GLU A 488 -3.94 0.41 -2.21
N VAL A 489 -3.07 1.22 -1.61
CA VAL A 489 -2.04 2.02 -2.29
C VAL A 489 -0.82 1.13 -2.53
N ARG A 490 -0.54 0.81 -3.79
CA ARG A 490 0.70 0.14 -4.20
C ARG A 490 1.83 1.16 -4.07
N LEU A 491 2.53 1.20 -2.94
CA LEU A 491 3.74 2.00 -2.82
C LEU A 491 4.96 1.16 -3.20
N ASN A 492 5.93 1.79 -3.85
CA ASN A 492 7.26 1.23 -3.96
C ASN A 492 7.81 0.97 -2.54
N VAL A 493 8.22 -0.27 -2.26
CA VAL A 493 8.63 -0.71 -0.92
C VAL A 493 9.84 0.07 -0.42
N ASP A 494 10.79 0.39 -1.30
CA ASP A 494 11.98 1.16 -0.94
C ASP A 494 11.64 2.59 -0.53
N PHE A 495 10.68 3.21 -1.23
CA PHE A 495 10.18 4.53 -0.89
C PHE A 495 9.35 4.51 0.41
N ASP A 496 8.50 3.50 0.63
CA ASP A 496 7.74 3.37 1.89
C ASP A 496 8.66 3.17 3.10
N LEU A 497 9.74 2.41 2.91
CA LEU A 497 10.79 2.25 3.90
C LEU A 497 11.53 3.57 4.13
N THR A 498 11.81 4.35 3.09
CA THR A 498 12.38 5.70 3.23
C THR A 498 11.50 6.63 4.07
N LEU A 499 10.18 6.63 3.84
CA LEU A 499 9.24 7.41 4.64
C LEU A 499 9.22 6.96 6.10
N THR A 500 9.47 5.67 6.34
CA THR A 500 9.61 5.12 7.69
C THR A 500 10.86 5.67 8.38
N VAL A 501 12.00 5.71 7.68
CA VAL A 501 13.23 6.33 8.20
C VAL A 501 13.03 7.80 8.50
N LEU A 502 12.26 8.52 7.68
CA LEU A 502 12.02 9.95 7.88
C LEU A 502 11.06 10.25 9.04
N ALA A 503 10.16 9.31 9.35
CA ALA A 503 9.16 9.47 10.40
C ALA A 503 9.66 9.04 11.79
N ASP A 504 10.66 8.16 11.83
CA ASP A 504 11.42 7.78 13.03
C ASP A 504 12.37 8.90 13.47
#